data_AF-A0A976LKZ0-F1
#
_entry.id   AF-A0A976LKZ0-F1
#
_cell.length_a   1.000
_cell.length_b   1.000
_cell.length_c   1.000
_cell.angle_alpha   90.00
_cell.angle_beta   90.00
_cell.angle_gamma   90.00
#
_symmetry.space_group_name_H-M   'P 1'
#
loop_
_entity.id
_entity.type
_entity.pdbx_description
1 polymer ?
#
loop_
_entity_poly.entity_id
_entity_poly.type
_entity_poly.pdbx_seq_one_letter_code
_entity_poly.pdbx_strand_id
1 'polypeptide(L)'
;MAKIAVDVVLLPSEEVTNQAIEANKGLLEQYADRIILDKENCLPHISLAMGCMDERDITNIEKILESIAEKYNPGQLNIIGINTGTNSLGEKVSAFEVKKTERLLSLHKEVMRRMVPYFSY
;
A
#
# COMPACT_ATOMS: atom_id res chain seq x y z
N MET A 1 -14.40 22.59 3.11
CA MET A 1 -13.01 22.28 2.74
C MET A 1 -12.97 20.85 2.24
N ALA A 2 -12.26 20.60 1.15
CA ALA A 2 -12.25 19.29 0.53
C ALA A 2 -11.42 18.33 1.39
N LYS A 3 -12.04 17.22 1.80
CA LYS A 3 -11.32 16.08 2.34
C LYS A 3 -10.99 15.16 1.18
N ILE A 4 -9.77 14.65 1.16
CA ILE A 4 -9.33 13.67 0.16
C ILE A 4 -8.97 12.37 0.86
N ALA A 5 -9.30 11.26 0.19
CA ALA A 5 -8.86 9.93 0.61
C ALA A 5 -7.39 9.76 0.20
N VAL A 6 -6.57 9.29 1.12
CA VAL A 6 -5.14 9.08 0.89
C VAL A 6 -4.74 7.70 1.39
N ASP A 7 -3.88 7.06 0.59
CA ASP A 7 -3.14 5.87 0.96
C ASP A 7 -1.64 6.18 0.95
N VAL A 8 -0.98 5.92 2.07
CA VAL A 8 0.48 5.98 2.21
C VAL A 8 1.01 4.58 2.01
N VAL A 9 1.83 4.38 0.97
CA VAL A 9 2.21 3.06 0.49
C VAL A 9 3.73 2.88 0.36
N LEU A 10 4.18 1.63 0.35
CA LEU A 10 5.48 1.26 -0.21
C LEU A 10 5.31 0.79 -1.65
N LEU A 11 6.10 1.37 -2.53
CA LEU A 11 6.24 0.90 -3.90
C LEU A 11 7.31 -0.20 -3.95
N PRO A 12 7.02 -1.37 -4.55
CA PRO A 12 8.02 -2.39 -4.76
C PRO A 12 9.03 -1.95 -5.85
N SER A 13 10.12 -2.71 -6.01
CA SER A 13 11.03 -2.51 -7.13
C SER A 13 10.31 -2.72 -8.45
N GLU A 14 10.81 -2.12 -9.54
CA GLU A 14 10.20 -2.27 -10.87
C GLU A 14 10.05 -3.74 -11.28
N GLU A 15 11.03 -4.58 -10.97
CA GLU A 15 10.97 -6.02 -11.23
C GLU A 15 9.75 -6.68 -10.56
N VAL A 16 9.56 -6.40 -9.26
CA VAL A 16 8.44 -6.97 -8.49
C VAL A 16 7.10 -6.35 -8.92
N THR A 17 7.07 -5.06 -9.29
CA THR A 17 5.90 -4.41 -9.89
C THR A 17 5.47 -5.13 -11.16
N ASN A 18 6.42 -5.42 -12.07
CA ASN A 18 6.12 -6.13 -13.31
C ASN A 18 5.62 -7.55 -13.02
N GLN A 19 6.26 -8.28 -12.10
CA GLN A 19 5.81 -9.63 -11.71
C GLN A 19 4.40 -9.63 -11.13
N ALA A 20 4.04 -8.62 -10.33
CA ALA A 20 2.69 -8.48 -9.78
C ALA A 20 1.64 -8.20 -10.85
N ILE A 21 1.96 -7.36 -11.83
CA ILE A 21 1.08 -7.07 -12.97
C ILE A 21 0.87 -8.34 -13.81
N GLU A 22 1.92 -9.10 -14.10
CA GLU A 22 1.79 -10.34 -14.88
C GLU A 22 0.97 -11.40 -14.13
N ALA A 23 1.16 -11.56 -12.82
CA ALA A 23 0.34 -12.44 -12.00
C ALA A 23 -1.14 -12.01 -12.00
N ASN A 24 -1.41 -10.71 -11.91
CA ASN A 24 -2.77 -10.17 -11.97
C ASN A 24 -3.43 -10.43 -13.34
N LYS A 25 -2.70 -10.25 -14.45
CA LYS A 25 -3.19 -10.58 -15.80
C LYS A 25 -3.61 -12.05 -15.91
N GLY A 26 -2.79 -12.98 -15.41
CA GLY A 26 -3.13 -14.40 -15.41
C GLY A 26 -4.38 -14.72 -14.58
N LEU A 27 -4.66 -13.96 -13.52
CA LEU A 27 -5.90 -14.09 -12.75
C LEU A 27 -7.12 -13.54 -13.51
N LEU A 28 -6.94 -12.44 -14.26
CA LEU A 28 -8.02 -11.81 -15.03
C LEU A 28 -8.53 -12.70 -16.18
N GLU A 29 -7.67 -13.56 -16.74
CA GLU A 29 -8.09 -14.57 -17.73
C GLU A 29 -9.17 -15.52 -17.17
N GLN A 30 -9.17 -15.75 -15.86
CA GLN A 30 -10.15 -16.61 -15.18
C GLN A 30 -11.29 -15.82 -14.53
N TYR A 31 -11.08 -14.52 -14.25
CA TYR A 31 -12.00 -13.65 -13.52
C TYR A 31 -11.97 -12.21 -14.07
N ALA A 32 -12.76 -11.95 -15.12
CA ALA A 32 -12.72 -10.70 -15.89
C ALA A 32 -13.14 -9.42 -15.11
N ASP A 33 -13.95 -9.54 -14.06
CA ASP A 33 -14.50 -8.40 -13.30
C ASP A 33 -13.66 -8.04 -12.06
N ARG A 34 -12.33 -8.04 -12.16
CA ARG A 34 -11.42 -7.80 -11.03
C ARG A 34 -10.51 -6.59 -11.24
N ILE A 35 -9.83 -6.18 -10.18
CA ILE A 35 -8.83 -5.11 -10.19
C ILE A 35 -7.77 -5.40 -11.25
N ILE A 36 -7.54 -4.42 -12.12
CA ILE A 36 -6.50 -4.45 -13.14
C ILE A 36 -5.30 -3.68 -12.59
N LEU A 37 -4.21 -4.38 -12.31
CA LEU A 37 -2.97 -3.75 -11.87
C LEU A 37 -2.20 -3.20 -13.07
N ASP A 38 -1.69 -1.98 -12.93
CA ASP A 38 -0.85 -1.31 -13.90
C ASP A 38 0.14 -0.36 -13.21
N LYS A 39 0.82 0.48 -13.99
CA LYS A 39 1.80 1.46 -13.47
C LYS A 39 1.22 2.87 -13.27
N GLU A 40 -0.08 3.07 -13.46
CA GLU A 40 -0.67 4.42 -13.51
C GLU A 40 -1.94 4.56 -12.65
N ASN A 41 -2.88 3.62 -12.77
CA ASN A 41 -4.20 3.66 -12.16
C ASN A 41 -4.31 2.78 -10.92
N CYS A 42 -3.74 1.56 -10.95
CA CYS A 42 -3.76 0.64 -9.81
C CYS A 42 -2.39 -0.02 -9.63
N LEU A 43 -1.51 0.73 -8.98
CA LEU A 43 -0.14 0.34 -8.71
C LEU A 43 -0.09 -0.89 -7.79
N PRO A 44 0.73 -1.91 -8.09
CA PRO A 44 1.16 -2.87 -7.08
C PRO A 44 1.85 -2.13 -5.92
N HIS A 45 1.37 -2.30 -4.70
CA HIS A 45 1.90 -1.60 -3.53
C HIS A 45 1.65 -2.38 -2.23
N ILE A 46 2.28 -1.92 -1.14
CA ILE A 46 2.00 -2.37 0.23
C ILE A 46 1.47 -1.16 1.00
N SER A 47 0.18 -1.16 1.36
CA SER A 47 -0.41 -0.07 2.15
C SER A 47 0.18 -0.04 3.56
N LEU A 48 0.59 1.16 4.00
CA LEU A 48 1.09 1.40 5.36
C LEU A 48 0.04 2.14 6.21
N ALA A 49 -0.69 3.08 5.63
CA ALA A 49 -1.73 3.85 6.33
C ALA A 49 -2.74 4.44 5.34
N MET A 50 -4.03 4.33 5.64
CA MET A 50 -5.11 4.87 4.83
C MET A 50 -6.04 5.73 5.68
N GLY A 51 -6.51 6.85 5.12
CA GLY A 51 -7.48 7.72 5.79
C GLY A 51 -7.90 8.93 4.96
N CYS A 52 -8.88 9.69 5.48
CA CYS A 52 -9.31 10.94 4.89
C CYS A 52 -8.61 12.11 5.58
N MET A 53 -8.00 13.01 4.83
CA MET A 53 -7.30 14.19 5.35
C MET A 53 -7.75 15.49 4.68
N ASP A 54 -7.45 16.63 5.30
CA ASP A 54 -7.67 17.93 4.69
C ASP A 54 -6.57 18.20 3.66
N GLU A 55 -6.95 18.62 2.45
CA GLU A 55 -5.99 18.92 1.37
C GLU A 55 -4.92 19.95 1.77
N ARG A 56 -5.23 20.84 2.72
CA ARG A 56 -4.28 21.84 3.24
C ARG A 56 -3.10 21.23 3.99
N ASP A 57 -3.25 20.01 4.51
CA ASP A 57 -2.21 19.34 5.28
C ASP A 57 -1.20 18.60 4.40
N ILE A 58 -1.43 18.51 3.09
CA ILE A 58 -0.59 17.73 2.16
C ILE A 58 0.88 18.18 2.19
N THR A 59 1.18 19.47 2.14
CA THR A 59 2.57 19.97 2.21
C THR A 59 3.26 19.60 3.53
N ASN A 60 2.51 19.50 4.63
CA ASN A 60 3.08 19.09 5.91
C ASN A 60 3.31 17.57 5.94
N ILE A 61 2.38 16.80 5.39
CA ILE A 61 2.47 15.34 5.29
C ILE A 61 3.64 14.93 4.41
N GLU A 62 3.88 15.61 3.29
CA GLU A 62 5.04 15.40 2.43
C GLU A 62 6.36 15.44 3.23
N LYS A 63 6.58 16.52 3.99
CA LYS A 63 7.78 16.68 4.85
C LYS A 63 7.90 15.59 5.91
N ILE A 64 6.77 15.14 6.44
CA ILE A 64 6.75 14.04 7.43
C ILE A 64 7.17 12.73 6.77
N LEU A 65 6.63 12.42 5.58
CA LEU A 65 6.95 11.21 4.84
C LEU A 65 8.40 11.21 4.36
N GLU A 66 8.94 12.35 3.90
CA GLU A 66 10.37 12.51 3.58
C GLU A 66 11.24 12.18 4.80
N SER A 67 10.94 12.75 5.96
CA SER A 67 11.71 12.48 7.18
C SER A 67 11.62 11.03 7.64
N ILE A 68 10.49 10.35 7.37
CA ILE A 68 10.35 8.92 7.64
C ILE A 68 11.20 8.12 6.65
N ALA A 69 11.14 8.43 5.36
CA ALA A 69 11.88 7.72 4.31
C ALA A 69 13.40 7.80 4.52
N GLU A 70 13.92 8.94 4.99
CA GLU A 70 15.35 9.10 5.32
C GLU A 70 15.82 8.20 6.47
N LYS A 71 14.93 7.91 7.43
CA LYS A 71 15.28 7.21 8.67
C LYS A 71 14.94 5.72 8.64
N TYR A 72 13.92 5.34 7.87
CA TYR A 72 13.36 4.00 7.86
C TYR A 72 13.57 3.34 6.51
N ASN A 73 14.55 2.46 6.44
CA ASN A 73 14.71 1.56 5.31
C ASN A 73 14.09 0.18 5.67
N PRO A 74 12.99 -0.24 5.02
CA PRO A 74 12.37 -1.54 5.27
C PRO A 74 13.27 -2.72 4.89
N GLY A 75 14.29 -2.47 4.06
CA GLY A 75 15.23 -3.47 3.55
C GLY A 75 14.60 -4.41 2.54
N GLN A 76 15.24 -5.56 2.34
CA GLN A 76 14.70 -6.61 1.48
C GLN A 76 13.51 -7.27 2.15
N LEU A 77 12.37 -7.26 1.47
CA LEU A 77 11.15 -7.94 1.86
C LEU A 77 11.03 -9.25 1.09
N ASN A 78 10.43 -10.27 1.71
CA ASN A 78 10.25 -11.57 1.09
C ASN A 78 8.76 -11.86 0.93
N ILE A 79 8.35 -12.18 -0.29
CA ILE A 79 7.02 -12.75 -0.55
C ILE A 79 7.08 -14.22 -0.15
N ILE A 80 6.20 -14.64 0.75
CA ILE A 80 6.18 -16.00 1.31
C ILE A 80 5.00 -16.84 0.82
N GLY A 81 4.08 -16.23 0.08
CA GLY A 81 2.93 -16.94 -0.48
C GLY A 81 1.89 -15.99 -1.06
N ILE A 82 0.73 -16.57 -1.33
CA ILE A 82 -0.48 -15.85 -1.73
C ILE A 82 -1.49 -16.06 -0.63
N ASN A 83 -2.01 -14.97 -0.07
CA ASN A 83 -3.12 -15.02 0.85
C ASN A 83 -4.41 -14.69 0.09
N THR A 84 -5.40 -15.55 0.20
CA THR A 84 -6.74 -15.35 -0.36
C THR A 84 -7.73 -15.17 0.77
N GLY A 85 -8.55 -14.13 0.69
CA GLY A 85 -9.57 -13.86 1.70
C GLY A 85 -10.84 -13.32 1.06
N THR A 86 -11.78 -12.96 1.92
CA THR A 86 -13.00 -12.25 1.54
C THR A 86 -12.99 -10.90 2.25
N ASN A 87 -13.17 -9.80 1.52
CA ASN A 87 -13.22 -8.47 2.13
C ASN A 87 -14.60 -8.22 2.79
N SER A 88 -14.78 -7.05 3.41
CA SER A 88 -16.02 -6.65 4.08
C SER A 88 -17.23 -6.56 3.13
N LEU A 89 -17.00 -6.46 1.83
CA LEU A 89 -18.04 -6.42 0.79
C LEU A 89 -18.41 -7.82 0.26
N GLY A 90 -17.81 -8.89 0.80
CA GLY A 90 -18.06 -10.27 0.34
C GLY A 90 -17.26 -10.66 -0.90
N GLU A 91 -16.32 -9.82 -1.35
CA GLU A 91 -15.53 -10.06 -2.54
C GLU A 91 -14.29 -10.90 -2.20
N LYS A 92 -14.04 -11.95 -3.00
CA LYS A 92 -12.77 -12.67 -2.89
C LYS A 92 -11.62 -11.77 -3.33
N VAL A 93 -10.60 -11.66 -2.50
CA VAL A 93 -9.37 -10.91 -2.76
C VAL A 93 -8.17 -11.82 -2.65
N SER A 94 -7.15 -11.56 -3.46
CA SER A 94 -5.86 -12.25 -3.41
C SER A 94 -4.76 -11.22 -3.27
N ALA A 95 -3.80 -11.48 -2.39
CA ALA A 95 -2.66 -10.60 -2.16
C ALA A 95 -1.39 -11.42 -1.96
N PHE A 96 -0.25 -10.86 -2.35
CA PHE A 96 1.04 -11.43 -1.96
C PHE A 96 1.25 -11.27 -0.45
N GLU A 97 1.54 -12.37 0.22
CA GLU A 97 1.89 -12.35 1.62
C GLU A 97 3.37 -11.99 1.77
N VAL A 98 3.65 -10.89 2.47
CA VAL A 98 5.01 -10.46 2.76
C VAL A 98 5.40 -10.90 4.16
N LYS A 99 6.58 -11.52 4.30
CA LYS A 99 7.15 -11.90 5.60
C LYS A 99 7.22 -10.66 6.50
N LYS A 100 6.58 -10.74 7.67
CA LYS A 100 6.66 -9.70 8.69
C LYS A 100 8.09 -9.60 9.21
N THR A 101 8.71 -8.45 9.01
CA THR A 101 10.01 -8.11 9.60
C THR A 101 9.83 -7.00 10.64
N GLU A 102 10.71 -6.95 11.63
CA GLU A 102 10.69 -5.89 12.64
C GLU A 102 10.85 -4.50 12.02
N ARG A 103 11.66 -4.40 10.96
CA ARG A 103 11.86 -3.15 10.21
C ARG A 103 10.58 -2.69 9.51
N LEU A 104 9.91 -3.59 8.78
CA LEU A 104 8.64 -3.28 8.11
C LEU A 104 7.56 -2.88 9.14
N LEU A 105 7.47 -3.62 10.25
CA LEU A 105 6.50 -3.32 11.30
C LEU A 105 6.80 -1.98 12.00
N SER A 106 8.07 -1.67 12.24
CA SER A 106 8.48 -0.39 12.84
C SER A 106 8.17 0.79 11.93
N LEU A 107 8.42 0.64 10.62
CA LEU A 107 8.04 1.64 9.63
C LEU A 107 6.52 1.86 9.60
N HIS A 108 5.73 0.79 9.51
CA HIS A 108 4.27 0.88 9.55
C HIS A 108 3.76 1.62 10.81
N LYS A 109 4.30 1.27 11.98
CA LYS A 109 3.94 1.92 13.25
C LYS A 109 4.30 3.40 13.28
N GLU A 110 5.48 3.78 12.77
CA GLU A 110 5.88 5.18 12.72
C GLU A 110 5.02 5.98 11.75
N VAL A 111 4.72 5.44 10.56
CA VAL A 111 3.80 6.07 9.61
C VAL A 111 2.43 6.27 10.27
N MET A 112 1.84 5.23 10.85
CA MET A 112 0.55 5.34 11.55
C MET A 112 0.59 6.40 12.64
N ARG A 113 1.60 6.37 13.52
CA ARG A 113 1.74 7.34 14.62
C ARG A 113 1.78 8.78 14.13
N ARG A 114 2.42 9.03 12.99
CA ARG A 114 2.58 10.38 12.42
C ARG A 114 1.40 10.82 11.57
N MET A 115 0.68 9.88 10.94
CA MET A 115 -0.45 10.17 10.06
C MET A 115 -1.79 10.26 10.79
N VAL A 116 -1.99 9.50 11.88
CA VAL A 116 -3.24 9.49 12.67
C VAL A 116 -3.75 10.89 13.06
N PRO A 117 -2.91 11.87 13.47
CA PRO A 117 -3.38 13.22 13.77
C PRO A 117 -4.02 13.96 12.60
N TYR A 118 -3.73 13.57 11.37
CA TYR A 118 -4.27 14.15 10.13
C TYR A 118 -5.47 13.38 9.59
N PHE A 119 -5.67 12.14 10.04
CA PHE A 119 -6.79 11.32 9.63
C PHE A 119 -8.05 11.77 10.33
N SER A 120 -9.11 11.91 9.53
CA SER A 120 -10.46 12.12 9.99
C SER A 120 -11.30 10.88 9.65
N TYR A 121 -12.06 10.42 10.63
CA TYR A 121 -12.98 9.29 10.53
C TYR A 121 -14.41 9.79 10.46
#